data_AF-A0A2D8MC26-F1
#
_entry.id   AF-A0A2D8MC26-F1
#
_cell.length_a   1.000
_cell.length_b   1.000
_cell.length_c   1.000
_cell.angle_alpha   90.00
_cell.angle_beta   90.00
_cell.angle_gamma   90.00
#
_symmetry.space_group_name_H-M   'P 1'
#
loop_
_entity.id
_entity.type
_entity.pdbx_description
1 polymer ?
#
loop_
_entity_poly.entity_id
_entity_poly.type
_entity_poly.pdbx_seq_one_letter_code
_entity_poly.pdbx_strand_id
1 'polypeptide(L)'
;MALTRGAGACPGTGYVRLIETEAASPGRAAWALGRLDAYLKDAESFTMRCTAQDPLQPECDDPARLRARLATATPLAITQDQAEARIRIDSTADLTIRYDEPEALSVDLHRPVPF
;
A
#
# COMPACT_ATOMS: atom_id res chain seq x y z
N MET A 1 -32.53 5.08 -24.92
CA MET A 1 -31.18 4.72 -25.42
C MET A 1 -30.27 4.57 -24.22
N ALA A 2 -29.72 3.38 -24.04
CA ALA A 2 -28.86 2.97 -22.95
C ALA A 2 -27.45 3.54 -23.08
N LEU A 3 -26.75 3.70 -21.96
CA LEU A 3 -25.40 3.15 -21.75
C LEU A 3 -25.22 2.86 -20.25
N THR A 4 -25.70 1.70 -19.84
CA THR A 4 -25.20 0.96 -18.68
C THR A 4 -23.73 0.58 -18.95
N ARG A 5 -22.80 1.07 -18.13
CA ARG A 5 -21.46 0.47 -18.02
C ARG A 5 -21.12 0.35 -16.54
N GLY A 6 -21.14 -0.90 -16.08
CA GLY A 6 -21.02 -1.25 -14.68
C GLY A 6 -19.77 -0.69 -14.04
N ALA A 7 -19.95 0.08 -12.96
CA ALA A 7 -18.98 0.11 -11.90
C ALA A 7 -19.20 -1.18 -11.11
N GLY A 8 -18.27 -2.12 -11.24
CA GLY A 8 -18.28 -3.37 -10.51
C GLY A 8 -18.48 -3.11 -9.02
N ALA A 9 -19.27 -3.97 -8.40
CA ALA A 9 -19.45 -3.98 -6.95
C ALA A 9 -18.08 -3.91 -6.27
N CYS A 10 -17.88 -2.90 -5.40
CA CYS A 10 -16.74 -2.87 -4.49
C CYS A 10 -16.81 -4.14 -3.61
N PRO A 11 -15.84 -5.06 -3.71
CA PRO A 11 -15.88 -6.27 -2.91
C PRO A 11 -15.50 -5.92 -1.47
N GLY A 12 -16.47 -6.02 -0.55
CA GLY A 12 -16.24 -6.04 0.89
C GLY A 12 -15.95 -4.66 1.51
N THR A 13 -16.78 -4.27 2.46
CA THR A 13 -16.70 -3.03 3.23
C THR A 13 -15.42 -2.99 4.08
N GLY A 14 -14.32 -2.50 3.51
CA GLY A 14 -13.17 -1.97 4.22
C GLY A 14 -13.06 -0.48 3.90
N TYR A 15 -13.35 0.38 4.88
CA TYR A 15 -13.13 1.81 4.70
C TYR A 15 -11.64 2.09 4.97
N VAL A 16 -10.91 2.52 3.94
CA VAL A 16 -9.54 3.03 4.10
C VAL A 16 -9.63 4.51 4.45
N ARG A 17 -9.00 4.92 5.54
CA ARG A 17 -8.96 6.33 5.93
C ARG A 17 -7.98 7.09 5.04
N LEU A 18 -8.46 8.01 4.22
CA LEU A 18 -7.59 8.95 3.53
C LEU A 18 -7.23 10.07 4.50
N ILE A 19 -5.93 10.25 4.76
CA ILE A 19 -5.40 11.35 5.57
C ILE A 19 -4.65 12.27 4.62
N GLU A 20 -5.30 13.36 4.23
CA GLU A 20 -4.78 14.33 3.27
C GLU A 20 -4.00 15.41 4.04
N THR A 21 -2.68 15.45 3.87
CA THR A 21 -1.80 16.43 4.53
C THR A 21 -1.55 17.68 3.69
N GLU A 22 -1.75 17.61 2.37
CA GLU A 22 -1.89 18.75 1.45
C GLU A 22 -2.88 18.37 0.33
N ALA A 23 -3.07 19.22 -0.69
CA ALA A 23 -3.96 19.01 -1.85
C ALA A 23 -3.60 17.75 -2.66
N ALA A 24 -3.85 16.58 -2.08
CA ALA A 24 -3.67 15.27 -2.67
C ALA A 24 -4.89 15.00 -3.55
N SER A 25 -4.65 14.51 -4.76
CA SER A 25 -5.75 14.12 -5.64
C SER A 25 -6.21 12.70 -5.27
N PRO A 26 -7.52 12.43 -5.20
CA PRO A 26 -8.05 11.08 -5.03
C PRO A 26 -7.48 10.06 -6.03
N GLY A 27 -7.04 10.54 -7.21
CA GLY A 27 -6.34 9.74 -8.21
C GLY A 27 -4.99 9.19 -7.75
N ARG A 28 -4.20 9.93 -6.95
CA ARG A 28 -2.93 9.44 -6.40
C ARG A 28 -3.14 8.31 -5.40
N ALA A 29 -4.18 8.39 -4.57
CA ALA A 29 -4.50 7.33 -3.60
C ALA A 29 -4.91 6.04 -4.31
N ALA A 30 -5.79 6.15 -5.31
CA ALA A 30 -6.18 5.01 -6.15
C ALA A 30 -4.98 4.42 -6.92
N TRP A 31 -4.10 5.28 -7.45
CA TRP A 31 -2.86 4.84 -8.10
C TRP A 31 -1.95 4.06 -7.15
N ALA A 32 -1.74 4.53 -5.92
CA ALA A 32 -0.88 3.87 -4.94
C ALA A 32 -1.43 2.49 -4.54
N LEU A 33 -2.75 2.37 -4.35
CA LEU A 33 -3.41 1.08 -4.12
C LEU A 33 -3.25 0.14 -5.31
N GLY A 34 -3.36 0.66 -6.54
CA GLY A 34 -3.13 -0.14 -7.75
C GLY A 34 -1.71 -0.69 -7.83
N ARG A 35 -0.70 0.08 -7.41
CA ARG A 35 0.69 -0.37 -7.34
C ARG A 35 0.90 -1.47 -6.30
N LEU A 36 0.31 -1.33 -5.12
CA LEU A 36 0.30 -2.38 -4.11
C LEU A 36 -0.33 -3.66 -4.66
N ASP A 37 -1.51 -3.57 -5.27
CA ASP A 37 -2.21 -4.72 -5.87
C ASP A 37 -1.37 -5.40 -6.97
N ALA A 38 -0.72 -4.63 -7.84
CA ALA A 38 0.18 -5.16 -8.87
C ALA A 38 1.37 -5.92 -8.27
N TYR A 39 1.97 -5.40 -7.20
CA TYR A 39 3.05 -6.10 -6.48
C TYR A 39 2.59 -7.40 -5.83
N LEU A 40 1.40 -7.40 -5.23
CA LEU A 40 0.81 -8.57 -4.59
C LEU A 40 0.47 -9.67 -5.61
N LYS A 41 0.05 -9.28 -6.82
CA LYS A 41 -0.28 -10.19 -7.93
C LYS A 41 0.93 -10.62 -8.76
N ASP A 42 2.12 -10.14 -8.43
CA ASP A 42 3.34 -10.37 -9.22
C ASP A 42 3.16 -9.97 -10.70
N ALA A 43 2.34 -8.94 -10.95
CA ALA A 43 1.91 -8.54 -12.29
C ALA A 43 2.90 -7.62 -12.99
N GLU A 44 3.75 -6.93 -12.23
CA GLU A 44 4.83 -6.06 -12.74
C GLU A 44 6.13 -6.34 -11.98
N SER A 45 7.26 -6.01 -12.60
CA SER A 45 8.57 -6.08 -11.94
C SER A 45 8.75 -4.88 -11.01
N PHE A 46 8.77 -5.14 -9.70
CA PHE A 46 9.03 -4.11 -8.69
C PHE A 46 10.37 -4.37 -8.01
N THR A 47 11.08 -3.28 -7.70
CA THR A 47 12.17 -3.33 -6.74
C THR A 47 11.59 -3.14 -5.34
N MET A 48 11.73 -4.15 -4.48
CA MET A 48 11.25 -4.08 -3.10
C MET A 48 12.41 -3.82 -2.14
N ARG A 49 12.28 -2.78 -1.32
CA ARG A 49 13.16 -2.50 -0.20
C ARG A 49 12.38 -2.70 1.09
N CYS A 50 12.80 -3.64 1.92
CA CYS A 50 12.17 -3.90 3.21
C CYS A 50 13.13 -3.52 4.33
N THR A 51 12.65 -2.70 5.27
CA THR A 51 13.34 -2.38 6.53
C THR A 51 12.46 -2.89 7.66
N ALA A 52 13.05 -3.56 8.65
CA ALA A 52 12.31 -4.09 9.78
C ALA A 52 13.01 -3.78 11.11
N GLN A 53 12.19 -3.55 12.13
CA GLN A 53 12.63 -3.59 13.51
C GLN A 53 12.56 -5.01 14.05
N ASP A 54 13.47 -5.40 14.94
CA ASP A 54 13.36 -6.68 15.65
C ASP A 54 12.06 -6.74 16.48
N PRO A 55 11.30 -7.86 16.42
CA PRO A 55 11.65 -9.17 15.84
C PRO A 55 11.09 -9.45 14.42
N LEU A 56 10.71 -8.40 13.66
CA LEU A 56 10.04 -8.53 12.35
C LEU A 56 11.03 -8.74 11.18
N GLN A 57 12.35 -8.69 11.44
CA GLN A 57 13.40 -8.87 10.43
C GLN A 57 13.23 -10.13 9.56
N PRO A 58 12.84 -11.31 10.09
CA PRO A 58 12.65 -12.51 9.28
C PRO A 58 11.58 -12.39 8.18
N GLU A 59 10.71 -11.39 8.25
CA GLU A 59 9.73 -11.11 7.21
C GLU A 59 10.32 -10.31 6.05
N CYS A 60 11.26 -9.42 6.31
CA CYS A 60 12.00 -8.71 5.26
C CYS A 60 13.03 -9.61 4.56
N ASP A 61 13.55 -10.61 5.25
CA ASP A 61 14.56 -11.53 4.71
C ASP A 61 13.98 -12.50 3.67
N ASP A 62 12.66 -12.68 3.64
CA ASP A 62 11.94 -13.55 2.71
C ASP A 62 10.85 -12.76 1.96
N PRO A 63 11.08 -12.39 0.68
CA PRO A 63 10.12 -11.65 -0.13
C PRO A 63 8.76 -12.33 -0.25
N ALA A 64 8.69 -13.67 -0.22
CA ALA A 64 7.43 -14.39 -0.28
C ALA A 64 6.62 -14.24 1.01
N ARG A 65 7.30 -14.25 2.18
CA ARG A 65 6.63 -13.96 3.47
C ARG A 65 6.13 -12.54 3.55
N LEU A 66 6.96 -11.57 3.15
CA LEU A 66 6.55 -10.18 3.10
C LEU A 66 5.29 -10.00 2.25
N ARG A 67 5.30 -10.55 1.03
CA ARG A 67 4.15 -10.47 0.13
C ARG A 67 2.91 -11.16 0.71
N ALA A 68 3.06 -12.35 1.30
CA ALA A 68 1.96 -13.07 1.93
C ALA A 68 1.34 -12.26 3.07
N ARG A 69 2.16 -11.63 3.92
CA ARG A 69 1.69 -10.73 4.96
C ARG A 69 0.91 -9.55 4.40
N LEU A 70 1.51 -8.82 3.45
CA LEU A 70 0.89 -7.64 2.85
C LEU A 70 -0.44 -8.00 2.15
N ALA A 71 -0.56 -9.22 1.60
CA ALA A 71 -1.80 -9.71 1.00
C ALA A 71 -2.91 -10.03 2.02
N THR A 72 -2.56 -10.34 3.27
CA THR A 72 -3.55 -10.65 4.33
C THR A 72 -4.09 -9.40 5.03
N ALA A 73 -3.39 -8.28 4.93
CA ALA A 73 -3.74 -7.05 5.61
C ALA A 73 -4.59 -6.14 4.72
N THR A 74 -5.56 -5.47 5.31
CA THR A 74 -6.36 -4.44 4.63
C THR A 74 -5.75 -3.07 4.93
N PRO A 75 -5.38 -2.27 3.91
CA PRO A 75 -4.86 -0.92 4.13
C PRO A 75 -5.77 -0.10 5.06
N LEU A 76 -5.20 0.45 6.13
CA LEU A 76 -5.92 1.22 7.13
C LEU A 76 -5.99 2.70 6.77
N ALA A 77 -4.88 3.23 6.25
CA ALA A 77 -4.82 4.63 5.87
C ALA A 77 -3.89 4.88 4.69
N ILE A 78 -4.14 5.96 3.95
CA ILE A 78 -3.23 6.47 2.95
C ILE A 78 -2.95 7.93 3.27
N THR A 79 -1.68 8.27 3.41
CA THR A 79 -1.19 9.64 3.56
C THR A 79 -0.40 10.00 2.31
N GLN A 80 -0.55 11.24 1.82
CA GLN A 80 0.06 11.66 0.57
C GLN A 80 0.59 13.08 0.69
N ASP A 81 1.74 13.31 0.07
CA ASP A 81 2.29 14.63 -0.14
C ASP A 81 2.63 14.86 -1.62
N GLN A 82 3.57 15.77 -1.90
CA GLN A 82 3.99 16.07 -3.27
C GLN A 82 4.95 15.04 -3.87
N ALA A 83 5.64 14.26 -3.04
CA ALA A 83 6.73 13.37 -3.42
C ALA A 83 6.34 11.88 -3.34
N GLU A 84 5.47 11.50 -2.40
CA GLU A 84 5.16 10.11 -2.14
C GLU A 84 3.72 9.85 -1.66
N ALA A 85 3.31 8.59 -1.82
CA ALA A 85 2.16 8.02 -1.15
C ALA A 85 2.65 7.02 -0.09
N ARG A 86 2.18 7.18 1.14
CA ARG A 86 2.38 6.23 2.24
C ARG A 86 1.07 5.52 2.54
N ILE A 87 1.08 4.20 2.42
CA ILE A 87 -0.02 3.30 2.73
C ILE A 87 0.29 2.63 4.06
N ARG A 88 -0.50 2.91 5.09
CA ARG A 88 -0.49 2.14 6.33
C ARG A 88 -1.26 0.85 6.13
N ILE A 89 -0.58 -0.27 6.22
CA ILE A 89 -1.12 -1.61 5.93
C ILE A 89 -1.76 -2.20 7.18
N ASP A 90 -1.07 -2.12 8.32
CA ASP A 90 -1.57 -2.52 9.64
C ASP A 90 -0.90 -1.65 10.73
N SER A 91 -1.02 -2.00 12.01
CA SER A 91 -0.37 -1.26 13.12
C SER A 91 1.16 -1.31 13.11
N THR A 92 1.75 -2.16 12.26
CA THR A 92 3.14 -2.60 12.28
C THR A 92 3.81 -2.53 10.90
N ALA A 93 3.10 -2.12 9.86
CA ALA A 93 3.60 -2.11 8.50
C ALA A 93 3.12 -0.87 7.75
N ASP A 94 4.08 -0.12 7.24
CA ASP A 94 3.86 1.03 6.37
C ASP A 94 4.57 0.79 5.02
N LEU A 95 3.89 1.04 3.92
CA LEU A 95 4.43 0.97 2.56
C LEU A 95 4.50 2.37 1.96
N THR A 96 5.63 2.71 1.36
CA THR A 96 5.89 4.00 0.73
C THR A 96 6.19 3.81 -0.74
N ILE A 97 5.56 4.64 -1.57
CA ILE A 97 5.75 4.68 -3.02
C ILE A 97 6.08 6.12 -3.40
N ARG A 98 7.30 6.34 -3.89
CA ARG A 98 7.69 7.64 -4.41
C ARG A 98 7.18 7.81 -5.83
N TYR A 99 6.72 9.02 -6.17
CA TYR A 99 6.16 9.28 -7.50
C TYR A 99 7.22 9.33 -8.61
N ASP A 100 8.46 9.66 -8.26
CA ASP A 100 9.61 9.68 -9.18
C ASP A 100 10.23 8.30 -9.43
N GLU A 101 10.00 7.34 -8.53
CA GLU A 101 10.47 5.96 -8.63
C GLU A 101 9.30 4.98 -8.44
N PRO A 102 8.32 4.94 -9.36
CA PRO A 102 7.03 4.30 -9.12
C PRO A 102 7.09 2.76 -9.12
N GLU A 103 8.21 2.17 -9.54
CA GLU A 103 8.50 0.73 -9.49
C GLU A 103 9.31 0.33 -8.24
N ALA A 104 9.71 1.30 -7.42
CA ALA A 104 10.40 1.08 -6.16
C ALA A 104 9.40 1.15 -5.00
N LEU A 105 9.17 0.01 -4.35
CA LEU A 105 8.33 -0.10 -3.16
C LEU A 105 9.23 -0.17 -1.94
N SER A 106 8.94 0.67 -0.94
CA SER A 106 9.61 0.62 0.36
C SER A 106 8.64 0.17 1.43
N VAL A 107 8.93 -0.92 2.12
CA VAL A 107 8.16 -1.41 3.26
C VAL A 107 8.96 -1.20 4.53
N ASP A 108 8.33 -0.56 5.52
CA ASP A 108 8.85 -0.44 6.87
C ASP A 108 7.99 -1.29 7.82
N LEU A 109 8.61 -2.30 8.43
CA LEU A 109 8.01 -3.12 9.47
C LEU A 109 8.48 -2.62 10.83
N HIS A 110 7.56 -2.16 11.65
CA HIS A 110 7.85 -1.53 12.93
C HIS A 110 6.99 -2.12 14.05
N ARG A 111 7.35 -1.81 15.30
CA ARG A 111 6.51 -2.17 16.45
C ARG A 111 5.12 -1.52 16.34
N PRO A 112 4.09 -2.12 16.95
CA PRO A 112 2.75 -1.58 16.89
C PRO A 112 2.72 -0.14 17.39
N VAL A 113 2.25 0.79 16.56
CA VAL A 113 2.00 2.17 16.99
C VAL A 113 0.55 2.28 17.49
N PRO A 114 0.31 2.91 18.65
CA PRO A 114 -1.05 3.14 19.14
C PRO A 114 -1.82 4.06 18.18
N PHE A 115 -3.10 3.75 18.00
CA PHE A 115 -4.04 4.46 17.11
C PHE A 115 -4.58 5.75 17.72
#